data_AF-I1CJL3-F1
#
_entry.id   AF-I1CJL3-F1
#
_cell.length_a   1.000
_cell.length_b   1.000
_cell.length_c   1.000
_cell.angle_alpha   90.00
_cell.angle_beta   90.00
_cell.angle_gamma   90.00
#
_symmetry.space_group_name_H-M   'P 1'
#
loop_
_entity.id
_entity.type
_entity.pdbx_description
1 polymer ?
#
loop_
_entity_poly.entity_id
_entity_poly.type
_entity_poly.pdbx_seq_one_letter_code
_entity_poly.pdbx_strand_id
1 'polypeptide(L)'
;MFPHRPLSVGIGLAFLSQKIEFLDQNTTGQLNQTELNEWAMKKFNLDQPLAQQTISIILKNAETLYSNINVVKNGKSLKTTRYPQLDDEVIKLAADMNNNNLPVNRDSILRYVTHIA
;
A
#
# COMPACT_ATOMS: atom_id res chain seq x y z
N MET A 1 -26.24 3.72 24.33
CA MET A 1 -25.20 4.74 24.16
C MET A 1 -23.87 4.00 24.04
N PHE A 2 -23.43 3.72 22.80
CA PHE A 2 -22.19 2.98 22.55
C PHE A 2 -21.06 3.99 22.34
N PRO A 3 -19.89 3.85 22.98
CA PRO A 3 -18.79 4.73 22.70
C PRO A 3 -18.20 4.36 21.33
N HIS A 4 -18.14 5.34 20.43
CA HIS A 4 -17.41 5.23 19.18
C HIS A 4 -15.91 5.07 19.49
N ARG A 5 -15.38 3.86 19.26
CA ARG A 5 -13.93 3.64 19.09
C ARG A 5 -13.54 4.14 17.69
N PRO A 6 -12.57 5.07 17.54
CA PRO A 6 -11.95 5.29 16.24
C PRO A 6 -11.04 4.08 15.97
N LEU A 7 -11.46 3.20 15.06
CA LEU A 7 -10.58 2.17 14.53
C LEU A 7 -9.52 2.87 13.67
N SER A 8 -8.31 2.90 14.24
CA SER A 8 -7.09 3.43 13.66
C SER A 8 -6.87 2.92 12.23
N VAL A 9 -6.98 3.82 11.27
CA VAL A 9 -6.77 3.60 9.82
C VAL A 9 -5.36 3.03 9.53
N GLY A 10 -4.41 3.15 10.45
CA GLY A 10 -3.08 2.55 10.35
C GLY A 10 -3.03 1.03 10.59
N ILE A 11 -3.99 0.46 11.31
CA ILE A 11 -4.01 -0.99 11.63
C ILE A 11 -4.43 -1.82 10.41
N GLY A 12 -5.31 -1.27 9.56
CA GLY A 12 -5.81 -1.97 8.37
C GLY A 12 -4.73 -2.21 7.30
N LEU A 13 -3.83 -1.23 7.10
CA LEU A 13 -2.75 -1.32 6.11
C LEU A 13 -1.68 -2.33 6.51
N ALA A 14 -1.24 -2.31 7.77
CA ALA A 14 -0.27 -3.28 8.29
C ALA A 14 -0.81 -4.72 8.19
N PHE A 15 -2.10 -4.90 8.48
CA PHE A 15 -2.76 -6.21 8.40
C PHE A 15 -2.91 -6.71 6.95
N LEU A 16 -3.17 -5.82 5.99
CA LEU A 16 -3.22 -6.18 4.56
C LEU A 16 -1.83 -6.56 4.03
N SER A 17 -0.79 -5.82 4.42
CA SER A 17 0.60 -6.13 4.03
C SER A 17 1.07 -7.48 4.55
N GLN A 18 0.78 -7.82 5.81
CA GLN A 18 1.13 -9.13 6.39
C GLN A 18 0.49 -10.30 5.64
N LYS A 19 -0.79 -10.17 5.24
CA LYS A 19 -1.48 -11.20 4.46
C LYS A 19 -0.89 -11.39 3.07
N ILE A 20 -0.37 -10.33 2.47
CA ILE A 20 0.23 -10.39 1.13
C ILE A 20 1.63 -10.99 1.19
N GLU A 21 2.44 -10.62 2.19
CA GLU A 21 3.74 -11.27 2.42
C GLU A 21 3.56 -12.77 2.70
N PHE A 22 2.49 -13.15 3.39
CA PHE A 22 2.11 -14.56 3.57
C PHE A 22 1.75 -15.27 2.25
N LEU A 23 1.05 -14.60 1.34
CA LEU A 23 0.70 -15.13 0.01
C LEU A 23 1.93 -15.26 -0.90
N ASP A 24 2.81 -14.27 -0.89
CA ASP A 24 4.06 -14.28 -1.67
C ASP A 24 4.98 -15.42 -1.21
N GLN A 25 5.04 -15.69 0.10
CA GLN A 25 5.83 -16.80 0.62
C GLN A 25 5.23 -18.17 0.24
N ASN A 26 3.90 -18.29 0.24
CA ASN A 26 3.22 -19.50 -0.21
C ASN A 26 3.49 -19.79 -1.70
N THR A 27 3.56 -18.76 -2.55
CA THR A 27 3.83 -18.92 -4.00
C THR A 27 5.32 -19.11 -4.32
N THR A 28 6.20 -18.40 -3.63
CA THR A 28 7.66 -18.42 -3.90
C THR A 28 8.34 -19.63 -3.28
N GLY A 29 7.91 -20.06 -2.09
CA GLY A 29 8.59 -21.09 -1.31
C GLY A 29 8.13 -22.52 -1.57
N GLN A 30 7.00 -22.73 -2.27
CA GLN A 30 6.32 -24.05 -2.38
C GLN A 30 6.19 -24.79 -1.03
N LEU A 31 6.11 -24.03 0.06
CA LEU A 31 6.10 -24.57 1.42
C LEU A 31 4.80 -25.35 1.63
N ASN A 32 4.90 -26.47 2.33
CA ASN A 32 3.70 -27.16 2.80
C ASN A 32 3.00 -26.32 3.90
N GLN A 33 1.74 -26.61 4.21
CA GLN A 33 0.97 -25.82 5.17
C GLN A 33 1.62 -25.72 6.56
N THR A 34 2.34 -26.75 7.00
CA THR A 34 3.03 -26.76 8.29
C THR A 34 4.21 -25.81 8.28
N GLU A 35 5.06 -25.90 7.26
CA GLU A 35 6.23 -25.02 7.08
C GLU A 35 5.81 -23.55 6.90
N LEU A 36 4.73 -23.30 6.17
CA LEU A 36 4.19 -21.94 5.99
C LEU A 36 3.69 -21.36 7.33
N ASN A 37 3.10 -22.20 8.18
CA ASN A 37 2.61 -21.78 9.49
C ASN A 37 3.77 -21.48 10.45
N GLU A 38 4.79 -22.34 10.49
CA GLU A 38 6.01 -22.13 11.28
C GLU A 38 6.74 -20.86 10.84
N TRP A 39 6.86 -20.64 9.53
CA TRP A 39 7.42 -19.41 8.98
C TRP A 39 6.61 -18.18 9.41
N ALA A 40 5.28 -18.24 9.30
CA ALA A 40 4.40 -17.12 9.66
C ALA A 40 4.47 -16.79 11.15
N MET A 41 4.51 -17.81 12.02
CA MET A 41 4.70 -17.63 13.45
C MET A 41 6.01 -16.92 13.76
N LYS A 42 7.12 -17.35 13.14
CA LYS A 42 8.44 -16.75 13.34
C LYS A 42 8.52 -15.33 12.77
N LYS A 43 7.92 -15.10 11.60
CA LYS A 43 7.98 -13.82 10.87
C LYS A 43 7.13 -12.74 11.54
N PHE A 44 5.92 -13.08 11.97
CA PHE A 44 4.97 -12.15 12.56
C PHE A 44 4.95 -12.18 14.10
N ASN A 45 5.85 -12.96 14.70
CA ASN A 45 5.97 -13.14 16.15
C ASN A 45 4.63 -13.54 16.80
N LEU A 46 3.98 -14.56 16.23
CA LEU A 46 2.69 -15.06 16.71
C LEU A 46 2.90 -16.05 17.86
N ASP A 47 2.16 -15.88 18.96
CA ASP A 47 2.16 -16.81 20.09
C ASP A 47 1.52 -18.16 19.76
N GLN A 48 0.70 -18.21 18.70
CA GLN A 48 -0.05 -19.39 18.30
C GLN A 48 -0.02 -19.58 16.78
N PRO A 49 -0.04 -20.85 16.32
CA PRO A 49 -0.16 -21.16 14.90
C PRO A 49 -1.49 -20.66 14.33
N LEU A 50 -1.46 -20.23 13.07
CA LEU A 50 -2.65 -19.87 12.33
C LEU A 50 -3.53 -21.11 12.12
N ALA A 51 -4.82 -20.99 12.42
CA ALA A 51 -5.78 -22.05 12.13
C ALA A 51 -5.87 -22.30 10.62
N GLN A 52 -6.02 -23.57 10.22
CA GLN A 52 -6.16 -23.94 8.80
C GLN A 52 -7.29 -23.19 8.09
N GLN A 53 -8.38 -22.91 8.81
CA GLN A 53 -9.49 -22.09 8.29
C GLN A 53 -9.03 -20.67 7.93
N THR A 54 -8.24 -20.03 8.78
CA THR A 54 -7.69 -18.69 8.54
C THR A 54 -6.77 -18.69 7.32
N ILE A 55 -5.90 -19.70 7.20
CA ILE A 55 -5.02 -19.87 6.04
C ILE A 55 -5.86 -20.03 4.76
N SER A 56 -6.88 -20.88 4.79
CA SER A 56 -7.78 -21.08 3.65
C SER A 56 -8.52 -19.80 3.25
N ILE A 57 -8.99 -19.00 4.22
CA ILE A 57 -9.66 -17.72 3.98
C ILE A 57 -8.69 -16.72 3.32
N ILE A 58 -7.44 -16.66 3.77
CA ILE A 58 -6.42 -15.76 3.17
C ILE A 58 -6.11 -16.17 1.74
N LEU A 59 -5.89 -17.46 1.49
CA LEU A 59 -5.60 -18.00 0.16
C LEU A 59 -6.77 -17.79 -0.81
N LYS A 60 -8.02 -18.04 -0.37
CA LYS A 60 -9.22 -17.82 -1.20
C LYS A 60 -9.44 -16.36 -1.56
N ASN A 61 -9.01 -15.43 -0.71
CA ASN A 61 -9.17 -14.00 -0.90
C ASN A 61 -7.96 -13.32 -1.54
N ALA A 62 -6.98 -14.09 -2.06
CA ALA A 62 -5.72 -13.56 -2.57
C ALA A 62 -5.91 -12.45 -3.62
N GLU A 63 -6.76 -12.67 -4.64
CA GLU A 63 -7.04 -11.68 -5.70
C GLU A 63 -7.58 -10.35 -5.14
N THR A 64 -8.48 -10.43 -4.16
CA THR A 64 -9.04 -9.24 -3.50
C THR A 64 -7.99 -8.52 -2.66
N LEU A 65 -7.10 -9.26 -1.98
CA LEU A 65 -6.03 -8.70 -1.16
C LEU A 65 -4.98 -7.97 -2.02
N TYR A 66 -4.56 -8.55 -3.16
CA TYR A 66 -3.63 -7.90 -4.09
C TYR A 66 -4.28 -6.66 -4.74
N SER A 67 -5.57 -6.75 -5.11
CA SER A 67 -6.32 -5.62 -5.66
C SER A 67 -6.44 -4.47 -4.65
N ASN A 68 -6.69 -4.75 -3.38
CA ASN A 68 -6.77 -3.74 -2.33
C ASN A 68 -5.43 -3.04 -2.08
N ILE A 69 -4.30 -3.75 -2.15
CA ILE A 69 -2.98 -3.11 -2.09
C ILE A 69 -2.72 -2.23 -3.30
N ASN A 70 -3.10 -2.67 -4.50
CA ASN A 70 -2.95 -1.84 -5.69
C ASN A 70 -3.82 -0.58 -5.61
N VAL A 71 -5.06 -0.69 -5.10
CA VAL A 71 -5.94 0.46 -4.83
C VAL A 71 -5.33 1.40 -3.79
N VAL A 72 -4.72 0.86 -2.73
CA VAL A 72 -4.01 1.65 -1.71
C VAL A 72 -2.74 2.32 -2.26
N LYS A 73 -1.97 1.63 -3.12
CA LYS A 73 -0.72 2.15 -3.72
C LYS A 73 -0.98 3.14 -4.85
N ASN A 74 -2.05 2.92 -5.62
CA ASN A 74 -2.44 3.75 -6.78
C ASN A 74 -3.43 4.86 -6.39
N GLY A 75 -3.94 4.84 -5.15
CA GLY A 75 -4.68 5.92 -4.52
C GLY A 75 -3.73 6.97 -3.95
N LYS A 76 -3.41 8.00 -4.74
CA LYS A 76 -2.95 9.31 -4.23
C LYS A 76 -3.96 9.74 -3.14
N SER A 77 -3.67 9.95 -1.86
CA SER A 77 -2.48 10.14 -1.03
C SER A 77 -2.92 9.83 0.43
N LEU A 78 -2.02 9.80 1.42
CA LEU A 78 -2.40 10.44 2.68
C LEU A 78 -1.24 11.14 3.42
N LYS A 79 -0.75 12.21 2.80
CA LYS A 79 -0.91 13.51 3.48
C LYS A 79 -2.02 14.24 2.78
N THR A 80 -2.97 14.78 3.54
CA THR A 80 -3.97 15.71 3.01
C THR A 80 -3.24 16.96 2.51
N THR A 81 -2.85 16.99 1.23
CA THR A 81 -2.46 18.22 0.54
C THR A 81 -3.73 18.98 0.21
N ARG A 82 -3.73 20.30 0.43
CA ARG A 82 -4.94 21.14 0.32
C ARG A 82 -5.50 21.20 -1.11
N TYR A 83 -4.75 20.78 -2.15
CA TYR A 83 -5.11 20.92 -3.56
C TYR A 83 -4.60 19.77 -4.45
N PRO A 84 -5.34 18.64 -4.54
CA PRO A 84 -4.90 17.44 -5.27
C PRO A 84 -4.73 17.63 -6.79
N GLN A 85 -5.44 18.59 -7.40
CA GLN A 85 -5.35 18.86 -8.85
C GLN A 85 -4.01 19.49 -9.23
N LEU A 86 -3.46 20.34 -8.37
CA LEU A 86 -2.17 20.98 -8.59
C LEU A 86 -1.01 19.98 -8.46
N ASP A 87 -1.11 19.01 -7.55
CA ASP A 87 -0.09 17.98 -7.37
C ASP A 87 0.08 17.14 -8.66
N ASP A 88 -1.02 16.82 -9.34
CA ASP A 88 -1.00 16.00 -10.55
C ASP A 88 -0.39 16.72 -11.76
N GLU A 89 -0.68 18.01 -11.93
CA GLU A 89 -0.07 18.83 -12.99
C GLU A 89 1.42 19.05 -12.74
N VAL A 90 1.83 19.25 -11.49
CA VAL A 90 3.24 19.42 -11.11
C VAL A 90 4.04 18.13 -11.32
N ILE A 91 3.46 16.96 -11.01
CA ILE A 91 4.11 15.66 -11.25
C ILE A 91 4.30 15.43 -12.76
N LYS A 92 3.29 15.75 -13.57
CA LYS A 92 3.39 15.62 -15.03
C LYS A 92 4.43 16.57 -15.62
N LEU A 93 4.44 17.83 -15.17
CA LEU A 93 5.45 18.81 -15.58
C LEU A 93 6.87 18.34 -15.21
N ALA A 94 7.06 17.83 -13.99
CA ALA A 94 8.35 17.33 -13.55
C ALA A 94 8.84 16.14 -14.41
N ALA A 95 7.93 15.25 -14.81
CA ALA A 95 8.24 14.15 -15.72
C ALA A 95 8.65 14.68 -17.11
N ASP A 96 7.88 15.61 -17.69
CA ASP A 96 8.17 16.18 -19.01
C ASP A 96 9.48 16.96 -19.02
N MET A 97 9.76 17.76 -17.99
CA MET A 97 11.02 18.50 -17.87
C MET A 97 12.23 17.56 -17.76
N ASN A 98 12.12 16.51 -16.94
CA ASN A 98 13.18 15.50 -16.84
C ASN A 98 13.42 14.78 -18.17
N ASN A 99 12.37 14.45 -18.92
CA ASN A 99 12.47 13.82 -20.23
C ASN A 99 13.10 14.73 -21.29
N ASN A 100 13.01 16.06 -21.12
CA ASN A 100 13.66 17.05 -21.98
C ASN A 100 15.03 17.50 -21.45
N ASN A 101 15.58 16.81 -20.44
CA ASN A 101 16.82 17.14 -19.74
C ASN A 101 16.85 18.58 -19.16
N LEU A 102 15.68 19.14 -18.83
CA LEU A 102 15.55 20.45 -18.22
C LEU A 102 15.61 20.34 -16.69
N PRO A 103 16.30 21.26 -16.00
CA PRO A 103 16.42 21.21 -14.55
C PRO A 103 15.10 21.57 -13.87
N VAL A 104 14.54 20.63 -13.11
CA VAL A 104 13.32 20.84 -12.31
C VAL A 104 13.69 21.59 -11.03
N ASN A 105 13.50 22.91 -11.04
CA ASN A 105 13.73 23.76 -9.86
C ASN A 105 12.42 24.41 -9.36
N ARG A 106 12.43 24.85 -8.10
CA ARG A 106 11.25 25.44 -7.42
C ARG A 106 10.67 26.63 -8.19
N ASP A 107 11.54 27.43 -8.79
CA ASP A 107 11.15 28.64 -9.52
C ASP A 107 10.37 28.29 -10.80
N SER A 108 10.79 27.23 -11.50
CA SER A 108 10.14 26.71 -12.70
C SER A 108 8.75 26.15 -12.40
N ILE A 109 8.63 25.42 -11.28
CA ILE A 109 7.33 24.89 -10.81
C ILE A 109 6.41 26.06 -10.40
N LEU A 110 6.92 27.04 -9.66
CA LEU A 110 6.12 28.18 -9.19
C LEU A 110 5.61 29.04 -10.36
N ARG A 111 6.47 29.31 -11.34
CA ARG A 111 6.10 30.06 -12.55
C ARG A 111 5.03 29.35 -13.37
N TYR A 112 5.08 28.02 -13.45
CA TYR A 112 4.04 27.24 -14.13
C TYR A 112 2.72 27.30 -13.36
N VAL A 113 2.72 27.03 -12.06
CA VAL A 113 1.51 27.07 -11.21
C VAL A 113 0.85 28.46 -11.22
N THR A 114 1.64 29.54 -11.29
CA THR A 114 1.12 30.91 -11.38
C THR A 114 0.53 31.24 -12.75
N HIS A 115 0.91 30.52 -13.81
CA HIS A 115 0.40 30.75 -15.16
C HIS A 115 -0.93 30.03 -15.43
N ILE A 116 -1.22 28.95 -14.68
CA ILE A 116 -2.39 28.09 -14.87
C ILE A 116 -3.52 28.33 -13.86
N ALA A 117 -3.27 29.10 -12.78
CA ALA A 117 -4.25 29.50 -11.77
C ALA A 117 -4.76 30.92 -12.06
#